data_AF-A0A8S8Y717-F1
#
_entry.id   AF-A0A8S8Y717-F1
#
_cell.length_a   1.000
_cell.length_b   1.000
_cell.length_c   1.000
_cell.angle_alpha   90.00
_cell.angle_beta   90.00
_cell.angle_gamma   90.00
#
_symmetry.space_group_name_H-M   'P 1'
#
loop_
_entity.id
_entity.type
_entity.pdbx_description
1 polymer ?
#
loop_
_entity_poly.entity_id
_entity_poly.type
_entity_poly.pdbx_seq_one_letter_code
_entity_poly.pdbx_strand_id
1 'polypeptide(L)'
;MQAEELLSVTPEDLVVAILERRKAAAASLPKILQQRTEENDRAHRLASEARAEVKRLEELEQGDESQQDVLEKARTMHEEHEAFRRRTASRLQTVKNAIADGEEAIQFWSELVKGGWGHLLEDAERLASGGASSYAVEKQRKLNREGN
;
A
#
# COMPACT_ATOMS: atom_id res chain seq x y z
N MET A 1 46.18 10.88 4.30
CA MET A 1 44.75 10.83 4.67
C MET A 1 44.55 11.81 5.80
N GLN A 2 43.94 12.96 5.52
CA GLN A 2 43.57 13.95 6.53
C GLN A 2 42.27 13.49 7.21
N ALA A 3 42.14 13.68 8.52
CA ALA A 3 41.02 13.16 9.31
C ALA A 3 39.64 13.66 8.85
N GLU A 4 39.58 14.77 8.10
CA GLU A 4 38.35 15.33 7.53
C GLU A 4 37.77 14.49 6.37
N GLU A 5 38.61 13.82 5.57
CA GLU A 5 38.16 12.93 4.47
C GLU A 5 37.44 11.67 4.99
N LEU A 6 37.68 11.28 6.25
CA LEU A 6 36.98 10.16 6.91
C LEU A 6 35.58 10.56 7.41
N LEU A 7 35.25 11.85 7.41
CA LEU A 7 33.96 12.40 7.83
C LEU A 7 33.13 12.93 6.65
N SER A 8 33.71 13.02 5.45
CA SER A 8 32.98 13.46 4.27
C SER A 8 32.07 12.34 3.76
N VAL A 9 30.76 12.56 3.83
CA VAL A 9 29.77 11.68 3.23
C VAL A 9 29.66 12.03 1.74
N THR A 10 29.97 11.06 0.88
CA THR A 10 29.83 11.24 -0.58
C THR A 10 28.39 10.99 -1.04
N PRO A 11 27.96 11.52 -2.19
CA PRO A 11 26.68 11.16 -2.81
C PRO A 11 26.52 9.64 -3.00
N GLU A 12 27.61 8.97 -3.35
CA GLU A 12 27.71 7.52 -3.47
C GLU A 12 27.35 6.83 -2.13
N ASP A 13 27.95 7.29 -1.03
CA ASP A 13 27.67 6.76 0.31
C ASP A 13 26.20 6.96 0.70
N LEU A 14 25.61 8.11 0.35
CA LEU A 14 24.19 8.39 0.61
C LEU A 14 23.28 7.45 -0.17
N VAL A 15 23.57 7.21 -1.45
CA VAL A 15 22.76 6.33 -2.29
C VAL A 15 22.80 4.89 -1.75
N VAL A 16 23.98 4.42 -1.34
CA VAL A 16 24.13 3.11 -0.68
C VAL A 16 23.34 3.06 0.63
N ALA A 17 23.45 4.07 1.48
CA ALA A 17 22.72 4.13 2.75
C ALA A 17 21.19 4.16 2.55
N ILE A 18 20.70 4.91 1.55
CA ILE A 18 19.28 4.95 1.19
C ILE A 18 18.82 3.57 0.72
N LEU A 19 19.58 2.92 -0.17
CA LEU A 19 19.25 1.58 -0.66
C LEU A 19 19.15 0.56 0.47
N GLU A 20 20.12 0.54 1.39
CA GLU A 20 20.11 -0.37 2.54
C GLU A 20 18.92 -0.10 3.47
N ARG A 21 18.60 1.17 3.73
CA ARG A 21 17.41 1.53 4.50
C ARG A 21 16.12 1.05 3.82
N ARG A 22 16.02 1.14 2.49
CA ARG A 22 14.87 0.67 1.71
C ARG A 22 14.72 -0.84 1.77
N LYS A 23 15.81 -1.59 1.58
CA LYS A 23 15.83 -3.05 1.75
C LYS A 23 15.41 -3.47 3.16
N ALA A 24 15.94 -2.80 4.19
CA ALA A 24 15.59 -3.08 5.57
C ALA A 24 14.09 -2.85 5.86
N ALA A 25 13.52 -1.75 5.33
CA ALA A 25 12.08 -1.50 5.44
C ALA A 25 11.25 -2.57 4.72
N ALA A 26 11.67 -2.95 3.50
CA ALA A 26 10.98 -3.94 2.69
C ALA A 26 11.06 -5.36 3.26
N ALA A 27 12.11 -5.69 4.03
CA ALA A 27 12.33 -7.04 4.55
C ALA A 27 11.17 -7.58 5.41
N SER A 28 10.42 -6.70 6.07
CA SER A 28 9.26 -7.09 6.90
C SER A 28 7.95 -7.23 6.10
N LEU A 29 7.87 -6.65 4.90
CA LEU A 29 6.63 -6.55 4.14
C LEU A 29 6.05 -7.91 3.71
N PRO A 30 6.84 -8.92 3.27
CA PRO A 30 6.29 -10.23 2.91
C PRO A 30 5.56 -10.92 4.07
N LYS A 31 6.12 -10.82 5.29
CA LYS A 31 5.48 -11.37 6.50
C LYS A 31 4.18 -10.63 6.82
N ILE A 32 4.18 -9.31 6.70
CA ILE A 32 2.97 -8.49 6.91
C ILE A 32 1.91 -8.83 5.85
N LEU A 33 2.32 -9.02 4.59
CA LEU A 33 1.44 -9.43 3.50
C LEU A 33 0.74 -10.73 3.83
N GLN A 34 1.49 -11.76 4.25
CA GLN A 34 0.91 -13.04 4.66
C GLN A 34 -0.12 -12.85 5.78
N GLN A 35 0.22 -12.11 6.85
CA GLN A 35 -0.69 -11.86 7.97
C GLN A 35 -1.98 -11.17 7.53
N ARG A 36 -1.89 -10.19 6.62
CA ARG A 36 -3.06 -9.45 6.10
C ARG A 36 -3.90 -10.28 5.14
N THR A 37 -3.27 -11.16 4.35
CA THR A 37 -3.99 -12.13 3.52
C THR A 37 -4.80 -13.09 4.40
N GLU A 38 -4.18 -13.70 5.41
CA GLU A 38 -4.89 -14.60 6.34
C GLU A 38 -6.03 -13.89 7.09
N GLU A 39 -5.83 -12.63 7.49
CA GLU A 39 -6.88 -11.80 8.12
C GLU A 39 -8.02 -11.51 7.15
N ASN A 40 -7.72 -11.20 5.89
CA ASN A 40 -8.72 -10.96 4.86
C ASN A 40 -9.50 -12.24 4.53
N ASP A 41 -8.84 -13.39 4.40
CA ASP A 41 -9.48 -14.68 4.17
C ASP A 41 -10.42 -15.07 5.33
N ARG A 42 -10.03 -14.80 6.58
CA ARG A 42 -10.92 -14.95 7.75
C ARG A 42 -12.13 -14.03 7.65
N ALA A 43 -11.93 -12.77 7.29
CA ALA A 43 -13.03 -11.80 7.16
C ALA A 43 -14.00 -12.19 6.04
N HIS A 44 -13.49 -12.72 4.93
CA HIS A 44 -14.31 -13.25 3.83
C HIS A 44 -15.17 -14.44 4.27
N ARG A 45 -14.61 -15.38 5.04
CA ARG A 45 -15.37 -16.50 5.61
C ARG A 45 -16.49 -16.02 6.53
N LEU A 46 -16.19 -15.16 7.49
CA LEU A 46 -17.18 -14.62 8.43
C LEU A 46 -18.33 -13.90 7.71
N ALA A 47 -18.01 -13.03 6.75
CA ALA A 47 -19.04 -12.32 5.98
C ALA A 47 -19.90 -13.29 5.14
N SER A 48 -19.29 -14.32 4.55
CA SER A 48 -20.00 -15.34 3.80
C SER A 48 -20.92 -16.19 4.69
N GLU A 49 -20.45 -16.59 5.87
CA GLU A 49 -21.22 -17.36 6.85
C GLU A 49 -22.41 -16.55 7.38
N ALA A 50 -22.19 -15.29 7.78
CA ALA A 50 -23.27 -14.42 8.23
C ALA A 50 -24.28 -14.12 7.12
N ARG A 51 -23.84 -13.98 5.86
CA ARG A 51 -24.75 -13.83 4.71
C ARG A 51 -25.62 -15.08 4.52
N ALA A 52 -25.04 -16.27 4.65
CA ALA A 52 -25.78 -17.52 4.55
C ALA A 52 -26.82 -17.66 5.68
N GLU A 53 -26.46 -17.26 6.90
CA GLU A 53 -27.37 -17.30 8.05
C GLU A 53 -28.51 -16.29 7.91
N VAL A 54 -28.25 -15.06 7.48
CA VAL A 54 -29.31 -14.08 7.16
C VAL A 54 -30.28 -14.66 6.15
N LYS A 55 -29.78 -15.23 5.04
CA LYS A 55 -30.64 -15.83 4.01
C LYS A 55 -31.50 -16.98 4.57
N ARG A 56 -30.90 -17.84 5.40
CA ARG A 56 -31.61 -18.94 6.05
C ARG A 56 -32.73 -18.45 6.97
N LEU A 57 -32.46 -17.40 7.75
CA LEU A 57 -33.45 -16.79 8.64
C LEU A 57 -34.56 -16.06 7.86
N GLU A 58 -34.24 -15.42 6.74
CA GLU A 58 -35.24 -14.82 5.83
C GLU A 58 -36.18 -15.86 5.22
N GLU A 59 -35.68 -17.06 4.91
CA GLU A 59 -36.50 -18.18 4.43
C GLU A 59 -37.42 -18.75 5.55
N LEU A 60 -36.99 -18.68 6.81
CA LEU A 60 -37.77 -19.14 7.98
C LEU A 60 -38.82 -18.12 8.45
N GLU A 61 -38.52 -16.82 8.38
CA GLU A 61 -39.39 -15.71 8.78
C GLU A 61 -40.70 -15.69 7.96
N GLN A 62 -40.69 -16.19 6.72
CA GLN A 62 -41.87 -16.25 5.84
C GLN A 62 -43.07 -17.04 6.44
N GLY A 63 -42.90 -17.71 7.59
CA GLY A 63 -43.96 -18.41 8.32
C GLY A 63 -44.25 -17.94 9.75
N ASP A 64 -43.49 -17.00 10.34
CA ASP A 64 -43.60 -16.65 11.77
C ASP A 64 -43.03 -15.25 12.10
N GLU A 65 -43.90 -14.25 12.32
CA GLU A 65 -43.53 -12.87 12.69
C GLU A 65 -42.75 -12.77 14.02
N SER A 66 -42.77 -13.81 14.87
CA SER A 66 -42.07 -13.80 16.15
C SER A 66 -40.53 -13.83 16.03
N GLN A 67 -40.00 -14.10 14.83
CA GLN A 67 -38.56 -14.22 14.57
C GLN A 67 -37.91 -12.93 14.02
N GLN A 68 -38.64 -11.83 13.89
CA GLN A 68 -38.12 -10.55 13.38
C GLN A 68 -36.87 -10.05 14.12
N ASP A 69 -36.87 -10.09 15.45
CA ASP A 69 -35.73 -9.64 16.28
C ASP A 69 -34.47 -10.49 16.04
N VAL A 70 -34.64 -11.79 15.78
CA VAL A 70 -33.52 -12.70 15.46
C VAL A 70 -32.94 -12.38 14.09
N LEU A 71 -33.80 -12.12 13.10
CA LEU A 71 -33.37 -11.74 11.77
C LEU A 71 -32.68 -10.37 11.76
N GLU A 72 -33.19 -9.40 12.50
CA GLU A 72 -32.56 -8.07 12.63
C GLU A 72 -31.15 -8.20 13.22
N LYS A 73 -30.98 -8.98 14.30
CA LYS A 73 -29.65 -9.27 14.87
C LYS A 73 -28.70 -9.97 13.90
N ALA A 74 -29.21 -10.88 13.08
CA ALA A 74 -28.40 -11.53 12.06
C ALA A 74 -27.96 -10.54 10.96
N ARG A 75 -28.85 -9.64 10.54
CA ARG A 75 -28.54 -8.56 9.58
C ARG A 75 -27.49 -7.61 10.12
N THR A 76 -27.62 -7.16 11.37
CA THR A 76 -26.60 -6.29 12.00
C THR A 76 -25.25 -6.99 12.09
N MET A 77 -25.21 -8.27 12.47
CA MET A 77 -23.98 -9.06 12.51
C MET A 77 -23.34 -9.19 11.11
N HIS A 78 -24.14 -9.45 10.09
CA HIS A 78 -23.65 -9.51 8.71
C HIS A 78 -23.06 -8.16 8.26
N GLU A 79 -23.70 -7.04 8.58
CA GLU A 79 -23.18 -5.70 8.29
C GLU A 79 -21.84 -5.43 8.99
N GLU A 80 -21.70 -5.83 10.25
CA GLU A 80 -20.45 -5.73 10.99
C GLU A 80 -19.32 -6.55 10.35
N HIS A 81 -19.62 -7.78 9.94
CA HIS A 81 -18.66 -8.65 9.24
C HIS A 81 -18.29 -8.11 7.86
N GLU A 82 -19.24 -7.55 7.12
CA GLU A 82 -18.97 -6.85 5.86
C GLU A 82 -18.10 -5.61 6.06
N ALA A 83 -18.38 -4.81 7.10
CA ALA A 83 -17.54 -3.66 7.45
C ALA A 83 -16.11 -4.10 7.83
N PHE A 84 -15.96 -5.20 8.57
CA PHE A 84 -14.66 -5.80 8.85
C PHE A 84 -13.95 -6.26 7.58
N ARG A 85 -14.63 -6.97 6.67
CA ARG A 85 -14.09 -7.41 5.37
C ARG A 85 -13.59 -6.25 4.52
N ARG A 86 -14.35 -5.16 4.42
CA ARG A 86 -13.93 -3.96 3.68
C ARG A 86 -12.66 -3.34 4.26
N ARG A 87 -12.58 -3.24 5.60
CA ARG A 87 -11.39 -2.72 6.29
C ARG A 87 -10.17 -3.60 6.06
N THR A 88 -10.30 -4.92 6.17
CA THR A 88 -9.16 -5.84 5.97
C THR A 88 -8.70 -5.85 4.51
N ALA A 89 -9.64 -5.79 3.56
CA ALA A 89 -9.32 -5.68 2.12
C ALA A 89 -8.54 -4.40 1.82
N SER A 90 -8.96 -3.26 2.37
CA SER A 90 -8.23 -1.99 2.23
C SER A 90 -6.80 -2.08 2.81
N ARG A 91 -6.65 -2.63 4.03
CA ARG A 91 -5.33 -2.83 4.66
C ARG A 91 -4.43 -3.76 3.84
N LEU A 92 -4.97 -4.84 3.30
CA LEU A 92 -4.25 -5.75 2.42
C LEU A 92 -3.79 -5.02 1.16
N GLN A 93 -4.65 -4.20 0.56
CA GLN A 93 -4.29 -3.41 -0.62
C GLN A 93 -3.18 -2.40 -0.31
N THR A 94 -3.24 -1.72 0.84
CA THR A 94 -2.16 -0.81 1.27
C THR A 94 -0.81 -1.52 1.36
N VAL A 95 -0.77 -2.75 1.90
CA VAL A 95 0.48 -3.52 2.00
C VAL A 95 0.97 -3.95 0.62
N LYS A 96 0.06 -4.38 -0.28
CA LYS A 96 0.42 -4.70 -1.67
C LYS A 96 1.04 -3.50 -2.39
N ASN A 97 0.42 -2.33 -2.26
CA ASN A 97 0.96 -1.09 -2.83
C ASN A 97 2.32 -0.76 -2.22
N ALA A 98 2.48 -0.86 -0.89
CA ALA A 98 3.75 -0.60 -0.23
C ALA A 98 4.89 -1.55 -0.66
N ILE A 99 4.55 -2.80 -1.03
CA ILE A 99 5.50 -3.74 -1.61
C ILE A 99 5.91 -3.28 -3.01
N ALA A 100 4.95 -2.98 -3.88
CA ALA A 100 5.24 -2.50 -5.23
C ALA A 100 6.08 -1.22 -5.20
N ASP A 101 5.68 -0.23 -4.41
CA ASP A 101 6.42 1.02 -4.21
C ASP A 101 7.84 0.75 -3.66
N GLY A 102 7.96 -0.23 -2.76
CA GLY A 102 9.24 -0.65 -2.19
C GLY A 102 10.17 -1.29 -3.20
N GLU A 103 9.65 -2.18 -4.05
CA GLU A 103 10.38 -2.85 -5.12
C GLU A 103 10.84 -1.85 -6.19
N GLU A 104 9.95 -0.95 -6.63
CA GLU A 104 10.29 0.13 -7.56
C GLU A 104 11.38 1.03 -6.98
N ALA A 105 11.27 1.43 -5.71
CA ALA A 105 12.28 2.25 -5.05
C ALA A 105 13.62 1.51 -4.94
N ILE A 106 13.61 0.22 -4.55
CA ILE A 106 14.83 -0.57 -4.45
C ILE A 106 15.49 -0.70 -5.83
N GLN A 107 14.72 -0.94 -6.88
CA GLN A 107 15.24 -1.00 -8.24
C GLN A 107 15.86 0.33 -8.65
N PHE A 108 15.14 1.44 -8.48
CA PHE A 108 15.62 2.79 -8.79
C PHE A 108 16.97 3.08 -8.11
N TRP A 109 17.05 2.89 -6.79
CA TRP A 109 18.30 3.15 -6.06
C TRP A 109 19.40 2.16 -6.40
N SER A 110 19.07 0.90 -6.72
CA SER A 110 20.07 -0.11 -7.15
C SER A 110 20.68 0.21 -8.51
N GLU A 111 19.89 0.78 -9.42
CA GLU A 111 20.39 1.30 -10.69
C GLU A 111 21.25 2.53 -10.45
N LEU A 112 20.78 3.43 -9.58
CA LEU A 112 21.50 4.65 -9.24
C LEU A 112 22.87 4.35 -8.64
N VAL A 113 23.03 3.35 -7.76
CA VAL A 113 24.35 2.93 -7.21
C VAL A 113 25.45 2.77 -8.28
N LYS A 114 25.09 2.49 -9.54
CA LYS A 114 26.04 2.34 -10.65
C LYS A 114 26.54 3.68 -11.22
N GLY A 115 26.04 4.81 -10.75
CA GLY A 115 26.32 6.16 -11.25
C GLY A 115 25.07 6.88 -11.76
N GLY A 116 25.24 8.12 -12.22
CA GLY A 116 24.17 8.88 -12.90
C GLY A 116 23.32 9.77 -11.98
N TRP A 117 23.81 10.10 -10.78
CA TRP A 117 23.15 11.01 -9.83
C TRP A 117 23.02 12.46 -10.31
N GLY A 118 23.66 12.84 -11.44
CA GLY A 118 23.61 14.19 -11.98
C GLY A 118 22.19 14.72 -12.15
N HIS A 119 21.26 13.87 -12.61
CA HIS A 119 19.86 14.26 -12.75
C HIS A 119 19.20 14.64 -11.42
N LEU A 120 19.67 14.10 -10.28
CA LEU A 120 19.11 14.42 -8.95
C LEU A 120 19.52 15.82 -8.53
N LEU A 121 20.75 16.21 -8.85
CA LEU A 121 21.25 17.57 -8.61
C LEU A 121 20.52 18.55 -9.52
N GLU A 122 20.37 18.23 -10.81
CA GLU A 122 19.59 19.04 -11.75
C GLU A 122 18.13 19.20 -11.29
N ASP A 123 17.50 18.12 -10.82
CA ASP A 123 16.15 18.16 -10.25
C ASP A 123 16.06 19.02 -8.99
N ALA A 124 17.07 18.94 -8.11
CA ALA A 124 17.14 19.73 -6.90
C ALA A 124 17.30 21.23 -7.21
N GLU A 125 18.19 21.58 -8.14
CA GLU A 125 18.40 22.96 -8.58
C GLU A 125 17.16 23.53 -9.28
N ARG A 126 16.49 22.73 -10.11
CA ARG A 126 15.20 23.10 -10.73
C ARG A 126 14.15 23.43 -9.67
N LEU A 127 14.02 22.62 -8.63
CA LEU A 127 13.08 22.89 -7.53
C LEU A 127 13.48 24.14 -6.75
N ALA A 128 14.76 24.30 -6.43
CA ALA A 128 15.27 25.45 -5.68
C ALA A 128 15.08 26.78 -6.42
N SER A 129 15.16 26.76 -7.75
CA SER A 129 14.89 27.93 -8.61
C SER A 129 13.39 28.20 -8.85
N GLY A 130 12.49 27.45 -8.20
CA GLY A 130 11.03 27.63 -8.33
C GLY A 130 10.42 26.90 -9.53
N GLY A 131 11.17 26.01 -10.17
CA GLY A 131 10.68 25.15 -11.24
C GLY A 131 9.69 24.09 -10.77
N ALA A 132 8.95 23.50 -11.72
CA ALA A 132 7.99 22.44 -11.44
C ALA A 132 8.68 21.18 -10.88
N SER A 133 7.99 20.39 -10.06
CA SER A 133 8.51 19.11 -9.56
C SER A 133 8.52 18.03 -10.65
N SER A 134 9.33 16.97 -10.48
CA SER A 134 9.35 15.82 -11.39
C SER A 134 7.97 15.18 -11.52
N TYR A 135 7.19 15.13 -10.43
CA TYR A 135 5.80 14.70 -10.46
C TYR A 135 4.90 15.59 -11.33
N ALA A 136 5.01 16.91 -11.19
CA ALA A 136 4.21 17.85 -11.97
C ALA A 136 4.53 17.76 -13.47
N VAL A 137 5.82 17.64 -13.81
CA VAL A 137 6.27 17.47 -15.20
C VAL A 137 5.76 16.17 -15.79
N GLU A 138 5.87 15.05 -15.07
CA GLU A 138 5.38 13.76 -15.57
C GLU A 138 3.86 13.72 -15.69
N LYS A 139 3.14 14.36 -14.77
CA LYS A 139 1.68 14.52 -14.87
C LYS A 139 1.29 15.30 -16.12
N GLN A 140 1.96 16.41 -16.43
CA GLN A 140 1.73 17.16 -17.67
C GLN A 140 2.05 16.34 -18.91
N ARG A 141 3.15 15.58 -18.90
CA ARG A 141 3.52 14.68 -20.01
C ARG A 141 2.46 13.61 -20.28
N LYS A 142 1.91 12.99 -19.23
CA LYS A 142 0.82 12.02 -19.35
C LYS A 142 -0.44 12.64 -19.96
N LEU A 143 -0.87 13.80 -19.45
CA LEU A 143 -2.01 14.54 -19.99
C LEU A 143 -1.82 14.87 -21.48
N ASN A 144 -0.61 15.27 -21.87
CA ASN A 144 -0.29 15.57 -23.28
C ASN A 144 -0.25 14.33 -24.17
N ARG A 145 0.06 13.14 -23.64
CA ARG A 145 0.04 11.87 -24.38
C ARG A 145 -1.37 11.31 -24.55
N GLU A 146 -2.25 11.55 -23.58
CA GLU A 146 -3.65 11.09 -23.60
C GLU A 146 -4.58 12.03 -24.39
N GLY A 147 -4.16 13.29 -24.59
CA GLY A 147 -4.90 14.30 -25.36
C GLY A 147 -4.59 14.34 -26.87
N ASN A 148 -3.79 13.42 -27.39
CA ASN A 148 -3.36 13.33 -28.79
C ASN A 148 -3.66 11.93 -29.36
#